data_AF-A0A098FZR9-F1
#
_entry.id   AF-A0A098FZR9-F1
#
_cell.length_a   1.000
_cell.length_b   1.000
_cell.length_c   1.000
_cell.angle_alpha   90.00
_cell.angle_beta   90.00
_cell.angle_gamma   90.00
#
_symmetry.space_group_name_H-M   'P 1'
#
loop_
_entity.id
_entity.type
_entity.pdbx_description
1 polymer ?
#
loop_
_entity_poly.entity_id
_entity_poly.type
_entity_poly.pdbx_seq_one_letter_code
_entity_poly.pdbx_strand_id
1 'polypeptide(L)'
;MKTNYLSAKNNSKAVNDIKEAIQNILTLDEEAISLYCPKVFNKLDKVHKNSIFETLTEQDFLDIINELKQSLPKISADIEKIKKKLEPLEQRTLDDQGLRIMEKMQVNSARMHSIQDQLKTPMPEKPGAWSRFIADKNPGFLKSIFLFFVPQTAIENAQKACDNYDKEAINRWNLTVERRALNSENEKLKTSYHASEKQIEQRDAMQQNLQELSGGQLILQQATQQLEEHFNNLVPKADAARAEQQLDLKELEELEELMQELEGLDDELQFSMEL
;
A
#
# COMPACT_ATOMS: atom_id res chain seq x y z
N MET A 1 31.59 30.59 -15.17
CA MET A 1 31.77 31.67 -14.18
C MET A 1 31.03 31.26 -12.91
N LYS A 2 31.71 31.20 -11.76
CA LYS A 2 31.05 31.02 -10.45
C LYS A 2 30.52 32.38 -10.01
N THR A 3 29.22 32.61 -10.11
CA THR A 3 28.57 33.79 -9.55
C THR A 3 28.56 33.65 -8.02
N ASN A 4 29.41 34.40 -7.33
CA ASN A 4 29.44 34.45 -5.87
C ASN A 4 28.17 35.17 -5.38
N TYR A 5 27.23 34.43 -4.79
CA TYR A 5 25.95 34.91 -4.22
C TYR A 5 26.10 35.84 -2.99
N LEU A 6 27.32 36.22 -2.62
CA LEU A 6 27.63 36.96 -1.39
C LEU A 6 27.67 38.48 -1.60
N SER A 7 26.69 39.03 -2.31
CA SER A 7 26.49 40.48 -2.40
C SER A 7 25.13 40.86 -1.81
N ALA A 8 25.20 41.67 -0.75
CA ALA A 8 24.14 42.42 -0.07
C ALA A 8 23.41 41.71 1.10
N LYS A 9 23.54 42.34 2.27
CA LYS A 9 22.94 42.09 3.59
C LYS A 9 21.41 41.87 3.65
N ASN A 10 20.68 41.92 2.54
CA ASN A 10 19.24 41.62 2.44
C ASN A 10 18.94 40.16 2.06
N ASN A 11 19.96 39.36 1.71
CA ASN A 11 19.82 37.97 1.23
C ASN A 11 19.97 36.88 2.31
N SER A 12 20.22 37.20 3.59
CA SER A 12 20.49 36.16 4.60
C SER A 12 19.28 35.26 4.88
N LYS A 13 18.06 35.81 4.79
CA LYS A 13 16.82 35.06 5.02
C LYS A 13 16.60 34.01 3.91
N ALA A 14 16.58 34.42 2.64
CA ALA A 14 16.40 33.50 1.51
C ALA A 14 17.51 32.41 1.45
N VAL A 15 18.75 32.76 1.81
CA VAL A 15 19.84 31.79 1.92
C VAL A 15 19.57 30.77 3.04
N ASN A 16 19.06 31.20 4.18
CA ASN A 16 18.69 30.29 5.27
C ASN A 16 17.48 29.41 4.89
N ASP A 17 16.47 30.00 4.24
CA ASP A 17 15.26 29.28 3.82
C ASP A 17 15.58 28.18 2.79
N ILE A 18 16.51 28.44 1.85
CA ILE A 18 17.01 27.40 0.93
C ILE A 18 17.77 26.29 1.67
N LYS A 19 18.60 26.64 2.65
CA LYS A 19 19.32 25.64 3.46
C LYS A 19 18.34 24.76 4.23
N GLU A 20 17.30 25.36 4.81
CA GLU A 20 16.25 24.66 5.52
C GLU A 20 15.49 23.71 4.58
N ALA A 21 15.09 24.18 3.40
CA ALA A 21 14.40 23.35 2.42
C ALA A 21 15.26 22.16 1.95
N ILE A 22 16.56 22.35 1.71
CA ILE A 22 17.49 21.25 1.40
C ILE A 22 17.64 20.29 2.57
N GLN A 23 17.69 20.79 3.81
CA GLN A 23 17.74 19.93 4.99
C GLN A 23 16.48 19.09 5.14
N ASN A 24 15.30 19.67 4.89
CA ASN A 24 14.03 18.96 4.90
C ASN A 24 13.94 17.90 3.79
N ILE A 25 14.59 18.12 2.65
CA ILE A 25 14.72 17.08 1.62
C ILE A 25 15.64 15.96 2.12
N LEU A 26 16.81 16.31 2.66
CA LEU A 26 17.79 15.33 3.16
C LEU A 26 17.27 14.48 4.33
N THR A 27 16.31 14.96 5.13
CA THR A 27 15.68 14.12 6.16
C THR A 27 14.90 12.93 5.60
N LEU A 28 14.57 12.95 4.30
CA LEU A 28 13.80 11.89 3.62
C LEU A 28 14.70 10.84 2.95
N ASP A 29 16.02 10.90 3.10
CA ASP A 29 16.97 10.06 2.33
C ASP A 29 16.81 8.55 2.61
N GLU A 30 16.48 8.20 3.86
CA GLU A 30 16.24 6.83 4.29
C GLU A 30 14.80 6.35 4.02
N GLU A 31 13.91 7.22 3.53
CA GLU A 31 12.51 6.90 3.28
C GLU A 31 12.27 6.38 1.86
N ALA A 32 11.19 5.62 1.65
CA ALA A 32 10.81 5.10 0.34
C ALA A 32 10.64 6.18 -0.75
N ILE A 33 10.41 7.43 -0.34
CA ILE A 33 10.26 8.56 -1.24
C ILE A 33 11.57 8.95 -1.95
N SER A 34 12.74 8.63 -1.36
CA SER A 34 14.04 8.97 -1.96
C SER A 34 14.27 8.25 -3.29
N LEU A 35 13.68 7.06 -3.46
CA LEU A 35 13.70 6.27 -4.70
C LEU A 35 13.06 6.98 -5.90
N TYR A 36 12.18 7.96 -5.66
CA TYR A 36 11.56 8.73 -6.73
C TYR A 36 12.47 9.84 -7.27
N CYS A 37 13.41 10.34 -6.45
CA CYS A 37 14.29 11.46 -6.79
C CYS A 37 15.78 11.09 -6.60
N PRO A 38 16.27 9.93 -7.09
CA PRO A 38 17.56 9.40 -6.68
C PRO A 38 18.73 10.32 -7.06
N LYS A 39 18.62 11.11 -8.13
CA LYS A 39 19.73 12.01 -8.48
C LYS A 39 19.75 13.24 -7.58
N VAL A 40 18.60 13.71 -7.10
CA VAL A 40 18.51 14.79 -6.11
C VAL A 40 19.22 14.37 -4.83
N PHE A 41 18.87 13.21 -4.28
CA PHE A 41 19.50 12.69 -3.06
C PHE A 41 21.00 12.45 -3.24
N ASN A 42 21.42 11.82 -4.35
CA ASN A 42 22.84 11.64 -4.66
C ASN A 42 23.62 12.96 -4.85
N LYS A 43 22.96 14.02 -5.33
CA LYS A 43 23.58 15.34 -5.54
C LYS A 43 23.68 16.09 -4.21
N LEU A 44 22.66 15.97 -3.34
CA LEU A 44 22.61 16.62 -2.03
C LEU A 44 23.46 15.91 -0.96
N ASP A 45 23.63 14.59 -1.01
CA ASP A 45 24.47 13.83 -0.06
C ASP A 45 25.96 14.23 -0.14
N LYS A 46 26.41 14.65 -1.32
CA LYS A 46 27.78 15.15 -1.55
C LYS A 46 28.01 16.57 -1.01
N VAL A 47 26.97 17.22 -0.50
CA VAL A 47 27.00 18.61 -0.04
C VAL A 47 26.97 18.64 1.48
N HIS A 48 28.04 19.11 2.11
CA HIS A 48 28.00 19.36 3.55
C HIS A 48 26.98 20.45 3.87
N LYS A 49 26.15 20.24 4.91
CA LYS A 49 25.03 21.12 5.31
C LYS A 49 25.39 22.61 5.41
N ASN A 50 26.64 22.94 5.68
CA ASN A 50 27.12 24.32 5.82
C ASN A 50 27.66 24.93 4.51
N SER A 51 27.99 24.12 3.50
CA SER A 51 28.65 24.54 2.26
C SER A 51 27.72 24.51 1.03
N ILE A 52 26.40 24.46 1.22
CA ILE A 52 25.39 24.34 0.14
C ILE A 52 25.65 25.30 -1.03
N PHE A 53 25.86 26.59 -0.75
CA PHE A 53 26.11 27.61 -1.77
C PHE A 53 27.57 27.67 -2.27
N GLU A 54 28.49 26.97 -1.62
CA GLU A 54 29.89 26.85 -2.05
C GLU A 54 30.07 25.66 -3.00
N THR A 55 29.22 24.64 -2.85
CA THR A 55 29.27 23.37 -3.58
C THR A 55 28.31 23.31 -4.76
N LEU A 56 27.10 23.86 -4.64
CA LEU A 56 26.06 23.81 -5.68
C LEU A 56 26.09 25.07 -6.56
N THR A 57 26.00 24.87 -7.88
CA THR A 57 25.85 25.94 -8.87
C THR A 57 24.38 26.28 -9.12
N GLU A 58 24.11 27.41 -9.76
CA GLU A 58 22.77 27.81 -10.20
C GLU A 58 22.06 26.70 -10.99
N GLN A 59 22.78 26.08 -11.92
CA GLN A 59 22.26 24.97 -12.71
C GLN A 59 21.93 23.76 -11.84
N ASP A 60 22.71 23.50 -10.78
CA ASP A 60 22.43 22.40 -9.86
C ASP A 60 21.12 22.60 -9.10
N PHE A 61 20.83 23.83 -8.65
CA PHE A 61 19.55 24.15 -8.00
C PHE A 61 18.38 24.02 -8.98
N LEU A 62 18.52 24.50 -10.22
CA LEU A 62 17.50 24.36 -11.26
C LEU A 62 17.24 22.88 -11.59
N ASP A 63 18.30 22.07 -11.70
CA ASP A 63 18.18 20.62 -11.92
C ASP A 63 17.43 19.94 -10.77
N ILE A 64 17.78 20.28 -9.52
CA ILE A 64 17.12 19.75 -8.32
C ILE A 64 15.62 20.10 -8.33
N ILE A 65 15.27 21.37 -8.52
CA ILE A 65 13.88 21.83 -8.54
C ILE A 65 13.10 21.12 -9.65
N ASN A 66 13.67 21.01 -10.85
CA ASN A 66 13.01 20.35 -11.98
C ASN A 66 12.78 18.85 -11.72
N GLU A 67 13.77 18.15 -11.17
CA GLU A 67 13.62 16.72 -10.87
C GLU A 67 12.59 16.47 -9.76
N LEU A 68 12.57 17.30 -8.72
CA LEU A 68 11.54 17.24 -7.68
C LEU A 68 10.13 17.46 -8.25
N LYS A 69 9.97 18.50 -9.09
CA LYS A 69 8.69 18.78 -9.78
C LYS A 69 8.23 17.67 -10.70
N GLN A 70 9.15 16.97 -11.36
CA GLN A 70 8.81 15.82 -12.21
C GLN A 70 8.46 14.57 -11.40
N SER A 71 8.97 14.46 -10.17
CA SER A 71 8.79 13.28 -9.32
C SER A 71 7.54 13.37 -8.46
N LEU A 72 7.17 14.57 -8.00
CA LEU A 72 5.95 14.81 -7.20
C LEU A 72 4.66 14.24 -7.85
N PRO A 73 4.38 14.40 -9.16
CA PRO A 73 3.22 13.78 -9.80
C PRO A 73 3.27 12.24 -9.81
N LYS A 74 4.47 11.65 -9.89
CA LYS A 74 4.64 10.18 -9.84
C LYS A 74 4.31 9.65 -8.45
N ILE A 75 4.80 10.34 -7.41
CA ILE A 75 4.49 10.04 -6.02
C ILE A 75 2.98 10.15 -5.77
N SER A 76 2.34 11.24 -6.23
CA SER A 76 0.86 11.38 -6.18
C SER A 76 0.14 10.19 -6.82
N ALA A 77 0.59 9.78 -8.02
CA ALA A 77 -0.04 8.70 -8.76
C ALA A 77 0.10 7.36 -8.02
N ASP A 78 1.24 7.09 -7.40
CA ASP A 78 1.45 5.85 -6.65
C ASP A 78 0.71 5.85 -5.30
N ILE A 79 0.60 6.99 -4.62
CA ILE A 79 -0.29 7.17 -3.46
C ILE A 79 -1.74 6.83 -3.82
N GLU A 80 -2.25 7.36 -4.94
CA GLU A 80 -3.61 7.05 -5.40
C GLU A 80 -3.78 5.57 -5.77
N LYS A 81 -2.77 4.92 -6.35
CA LYS A 81 -2.79 3.46 -6.58
C LYS A 81 -2.86 2.68 -5.27
N ILE A 82 -2.12 3.09 -4.24
CA ILE A 82 -2.13 2.43 -2.93
C ILE A 82 -3.51 2.61 -2.27
N LYS A 83 -4.07 3.82 -2.28
CA LYS A 83 -5.43 4.08 -1.76
C LYS A 83 -6.48 3.19 -2.42
N LYS A 84 -6.45 3.07 -3.75
CA LYS A 84 -7.36 2.18 -4.50
C LYS A 84 -7.18 0.70 -4.14
N LYS A 85 -5.97 0.27 -3.80
CA LYS A 85 -5.70 -1.11 -3.33
C LYS A 85 -6.16 -1.35 -1.90
N LEU A 86 -6.18 -0.31 -1.06
CA LEU A 86 -6.66 -0.36 0.32
C LEU A 86 -8.20 -0.36 0.42
N GLU A 87 -8.88 0.29 -0.53
CA GLU A 87 -10.36 0.37 -0.56
C GLU A 87 -11.08 -0.99 -0.41
N PRO A 88 -10.71 -2.07 -1.13
CA PRO A 88 -11.34 -3.38 -0.93
C PRO A 88 -10.91 -4.11 0.36
N LEU A 89 -9.90 -3.61 1.08
CA LEU A 89 -9.33 -4.22 2.28
C LEU A 89 -9.78 -3.47 3.55
N GLU A 90 -11.08 -3.16 3.66
CA GLU A 90 -11.61 -2.51 4.84
C GLU A 90 -11.38 -3.36 6.10
N GLN A 91 -10.68 -2.79 7.08
CA GLN A 91 -10.26 -3.47 8.31
C GLN A 91 -11.44 -4.14 9.02
N ARG A 92 -12.57 -3.44 9.13
CA ARG A 92 -13.78 -3.94 9.78
C ARG A 92 -14.32 -5.19 9.10
N THR A 93 -14.29 -5.25 7.78
CA THR A 93 -14.79 -6.39 7.02
C THR A 93 -13.89 -7.61 7.19
N LEU A 94 -12.56 -7.42 7.23
CA LEU A 94 -11.59 -8.50 7.46
C LEU A 94 -11.64 -9.04 8.89
N ASP A 95 -11.76 -8.16 9.88
CA ASP A 95 -11.88 -8.55 11.30
C ASP A 95 -13.21 -9.29 11.55
N ASP A 96 -14.33 -8.78 11.03
CA ASP A 96 -15.64 -9.44 11.14
C ASP A 96 -15.63 -10.81 10.44
N GLN A 97 -14.94 -10.93 9.31
CA GLN A 97 -14.77 -12.21 8.61
C GLN A 97 -13.94 -13.19 9.43
N GLY A 98 -12.82 -12.75 10.03
CA GLY A 98 -12.00 -13.56 10.91
C GLY A 98 -12.78 -14.09 12.13
N LEU A 99 -13.55 -13.21 12.78
CA LEU A 99 -14.41 -13.57 13.92
C LEU A 99 -15.46 -14.62 13.54
N ARG A 100 -16.18 -14.43 12.43
CA ARG A 100 -17.18 -15.39 11.94
C ARG A 100 -16.57 -16.76 11.64
N ILE A 101 -15.36 -16.80 11.08
CA ILE A 101 -14.65 -18.05 10.81
C ILE A 101 -14.31 -18.76 12.14
N MET A 102 -13.78 -18.03 13.11
CA MET A 102 -13.45 -18.58 14.44
C MET A 102 -14.68 -19.11 15.17
N GLU A 103 -15.78 -18.34 15.21
CA GLU A 103 -17.05 -18.76 15.81
C GLU A 103 -17.55 -20.07 15.19
N LYS A 104 -17.51 -20.16 13.85
CA LYS A 104 -17.95 -21.36 13.14
C LYS A 104 -17.06 -22.58 13.45
N MET A 105 -15.73 -22.39 13.50
CA MET A 105 -14.80 -23.44 13.91
C MET A 105 -15.05 -23.91 15.35
N GLN A 106 -15.38 -23.00 16.26
CA GLN A 106 -15.71 -23.31 17.64
C GLN A 106 -17.01 -24.13 17.75
N VAL A 107 -18.06 -23.73 17.02
CA VAL A 107 -19.33 -24.47 16.94
C VAL A 107 -19.10 -25.88 16.40
N ASN A 108 -18.35 -26.01 15.30
CA ASN A 108 -18.01 -27.31 14.71
C ASN A 108 -17.22 -28.19 15.70
N SER A 109 -16.26 -27.62 16.41
CA SER A 109 -15.46 -28.33 17.41
C SER A 109 -16.32 -28.81 18.58
N ALA A 110 -17.24 -27.98 19.08
CA ALA A 110 -18.19 -28.36 20.13
C ALA A 110 -19.11 -29.50 19.66
N ARG A 111 -19.60 -29.45 18.42
CA ARG A 111 -20.39 -30.53 17.82
C ARG A 111 -19.59 -31.82 17.70
N MET A 112 -18.33 -31.74 17.26
CA MET A 112 -17.44 -32.92 17.20
C MET A 112 -17.20 -33.54 18.57
N HIS A 113 -17.03 -32.73 19.62
CA HIS A 113 -16.95 -33.23 21.00
C HIS A 113 -18.24 -33.95 21.43
N SER A 114 -19.41 -33.35 21.15
CA SER A 114 -20.70 -34.00 21.43
C SER A 114 -20.86 -35.34 20.68
N ILE A 115 -20.44 -35.41 19.41
CA ILE A 115 -20.44 -36.66 18.64
C ILE A 115 -19.49 -37.68 19.29
N GLN A 116 -18.30 -37.25 19.71
CA GLN A 116 -17.34 -38.13 20.37
C GLN A 116 -17.92 -38.73 21.66
N ASP A 117 -18.66 -37.94 22.44
CA ASP A 117 -19.32 -38.43 23.64
C ASP A 117 -20.45 -39.42 23.33
N GLN A 118 -21.25 -39.19 22.28
CA GLN A 118 -22.25 -40.15 21.82
C GLN A 118 -21.62 -41.48 21.39
N LEU A 119 -20.48 -41.44 20.70
CA LEU A 119 -19.75 -42.63 20.24
C LEU A 119 -19.10 -43.43 21.38
N LYS A 120 -18.87 -42.83 22.56
CA LYS A 120 -18.36 -43.54 23.75
C LYS A 120 -19.39 -44.48 24.38
N THR A 121 -20.68 -44.27 24.12
CA THR A 121 -21.74 -45.17 24.58
C THR A 121 -21.40 -46.60 24.12
N PRO A 122 -21.58 -47.65 24.94
CA PRO A 122 -21.33 -49.01 24.49
C PRO A 122 -22.33 -49.41 23.40
N MET A 123 -21.84 -50.14 22.40
CA MET A 123 -22.70 -50.69 21.35
C MET A 123 -23.50 -51.87 21.94
N PRO A 124 -24.78 -52.05 21.55
CA PRO A 124 -25.50 -53.28 21.81
C PRO A 124 -24.69 -54.49 21.34
N GLU A 125 -24.83 -55.62 22.03
CA GLU A 125 -24.16 -56.85 21.63
C GLU A 125 -24.57 -57.22 20.21
N LYS A 126 -23.59 -57.60 19.38
CA LYS A 126 -23.83 -57.99 18.00
C LYS A 126 -24.66 -59.28 17.98
N PRO A 127 -25.86 -59.27 17.37
CA PRO A 127 -26.66 -60.47 17.26
C PRO A 127 -25.91 -61.56 16.51
N GLY A 128 -25.88 -62.77 17.08
CA GLY A 128 -25.28 -63.94 16.46
C GLY A 128 -26.04 -64.38 15.21
N ALA A 129 -25.43 -65.29 14.44
CA ALA A 129 -26.04 -65.84 13.23
C ALA A 129 -27.41 -66.48 13.50
N TRP A 130 -27.56 -67.15 14.65
CA TRP A 130 -28.85 -67.74 15.06
C TRP A 130 -29.92 -66.70 15.34
N SER A 131 -29.60 -65.66 16.13
CA SER A 131 -30.52 -64.56 16.41
C SER A 131 -30.96 -63.86 15.12
N ARG A 132 -30.04 -63.63 14.17
CA ARG A 132 -30.37 -63.07 12.85
C ARG A 132 -31.23 -64.02 12.02
N PHE A 133 -30.99 -65.32 12.10
CA PHE A 133 -31.78 -66.33 11.40
C PHE A 133 -33.23 -66.32 11.89
N ILE A 134 -33.46 -66.35 13.21
CA ILE A 134 -34.81 -66.33 13.77
C ILE A 134 -35.49 -64.95 13.71
N ALA A 135 -34.71 -63.86 13.63
CA ALA A 135 -35.21 -62.49 13.51
C ALA A 135 -35.74 -62.12 12.11
N ASP A 136 -35.65 -63.04 11.14
CA ASP A 136 -36.08 -62.78 9.77
C ASP A 136 -37.59 -62.52 9.70
N LYS A 137 -37.96 -61.33 9.22
CA LYS A 137 -39.34 -60.88 9.09
C LYS A 137 -40.04 -61.51 7.88
N ASN A 138 -39.28 -62.02 6.90
CA ASN A 138 -39.79 -62.62 5.67
C ASN A 138 -39.19 -64.03 5.45
N PRO A 139 -39.46 -64.99 6.35
CA PRO A 139 -38.96 -66.35 6.16
C PRO A 139 -39.59 -67.00 4.93
N GLY A 140 -38.76 -67.61 4.08
CA GLY A 140 -39.24 -68.46 3.00
C GLY A 140 -39.93 -69.73 3.53
N PHE A 141 -40.68 -70.44 2.67
CA PHE A 141 -41.53 -71.58 3.06
C PHE A 141 -40.87 -72.59 4.01
N LEU A 142 -39.67 -73.09 3.68
CA LEU A 142 -38.95 -74.07 4.51
C LEU A 142 -38.54 -73.51 5.88
N LYS A 143 -38.20 -72.22 5.92
CA LYS A 143 -37.80 -71.53 7.14
C LYS A 143 -39.02 -71.25 8.03
N SER A 144 -40.17 -70.95 7.45
CA SER A 144 -41.42 -70.77 8.20
C SER A 144 -41.84 -72.05 8.92
N ILE A 145 -41.68 -73.21 8.29
CA ILE A 145 -41.92 -74.53 8.94
C ILE A 145 -40.97 -74.72 10.12
N PHE A 146 -39.68 -74.38 9.94
CA PHE A 146 -38.70 -74.48 11.01
C PHE A 146 -39.01 -73.52 12.18
N LEU A 147 -39.36 -72.27 11.87
CA LEU A 147 -39.68 -71.23 12.86
C LEU A 147 -41.00 -71.50 13.59
N PHE A 148 -41.91 -72.31 13.05
CA PHE A 148 -43.14 -72.73 13.74
C PHE A 148 -42.86 -73.42 15.10
N PHE A 149 -41.71 -74.11 15.23
CA PHE A 149 -41.28 -74.75 16.46
C PHE A 149 -40.51 -73.83 17.41
N VAL A 150 -40.24 -72.59 16.99
CA VAL A 150 -39.54 -71.59 17.81
C VAL A 150 -40.58 -70.75 18.56
N PRO A 151 -40.43 -70.53 19.88
CA PRO A 151 -41.34 -69.67 20.62
C PRO A 151 -41.41 -68.26 20.02
N GLN A 152 -42.63 -67.74 19.83
CA GLN A 152 -42.85 -66.39 19.30
C GLN A 152 -42.11 -65.31 20.09
N THR A 153 -42.03 -65.45 21.42
CA THR A 153 -41.28 -64.55 22.30
C THR A 153 -39.77 -64.52 21.98
N ALA A 154 -39.19 -65.66 21.58
CA ALA A 154 -37.79 -65.75 21.17
C ALA A 154 -37.55 -65.07 19.82
N ILE A 155 -38.50 -65.22 18.88
CA ILE A 155 -38.49 -64.52 17.59
C ILE A 155 -38.55 -63.00 17.81
N GLU A 156 -39.50 -62.51 18.61
CA GLU A 156 -39.66 -61.08 18.90
C GLU A 156 -38.46 -60.48 19.63
N ASN A 157 -37.87 -61.20 20.60
CA ASN A 157 -36.68 -60.76 21.29
C ASN A 157 -35.47 -60.68 20.35
N ALA A 158 -35.31 -61.65 19.45
CA ALA A 158 -34.26 -61.64 18.46
C ALA A 158 -34.44 -60.52 17.42
N GLN A 159 -35.68 -60.26 16.98
CA GLN A 159 -36.02 -59.12 16.13
C GLN A 159 -35.67 -57.79 16.80
N LYS A 160 -36.07 -57.58 18.05
CA LYS A 160 -35.73 -56.38 18.82
C LYS A 160 -34.22 -56.21 18.97
N ALA A 161 -33.49 -57.27 19.27
CA ALA A 161 -32.04 -57.23 19.39
C ALA A 161 -31.36 -56.85 18.07
N CYS A 162 -31.80 -57.44 16.94
CA CYS A 162 -31.29 -57.10 15.62
C CYS A 162 -31.63 -55.67 15.22
N ASP A 163 -32.89 -55.26 15.35
CA ASP A 163 -33.33 -53.90 15.02
C ASP A 163 -32.60 -52.84 15.87
N ASN A 164 -32.38 -53.10 17.17
CA ASN A 164 -31.63 -52.19 18.05
C ASN A 164 -30.16 -52.09 17.64
N TYR A 165 -29.51 -53.22 17.36
CA TYR A 165 -28.12 -53.24 16.90
C TYR A 165 -27.95 -52.51 15.57
N ASP A 166 -28.79 -52.81 14.58
CA ASP A 166 -28.69 -52.24 13.23
C ASP A 166 -28.99 -50.73 13.24
N LYS A 167 -29.98 -50.27 14.01
CA LYS A 167 -30.26 -48.84 14.22
C LYS A 167 -29.05 -48.12 14.81
N GLU A 168 -28.47 -48.68 15.87
CA GLU A 168 -27.29 -48.08 16.52
C GLU A 168 -26.05 -48.12 15.62
N ALA A 169 -25.86 -49.19 14.84
CA ALA A 169 -24.79 -49.28 13.85
C ALA A 169 -24.90 -48.18 12.77
N ILE A 170 -26.11 -47.97 12.23
CA ILE A 170 -26.38 -46.90 11.26
C ILE A 170 -26.16 -45.53 11.90
N ASN A 171 -26.64 -45.32 13.13
CA ASN A 171 -26.46 -44.08 13.87
C ASN A 171 -24.97 -43.75 14.05
N ARG A 172 -24.15 -44.71 14.50
CA ARG A 172 -22.70 -44.54 14.63
C ARG A 172 -22.01 -44.25 13.31
N TRP A 173 -22.43 -44.91 12.24
CA TRP A 173 -21.90 -44.65 10.91
C TRP A 173 -22.20 -43.20 10.49
N ASN A 174 -23.45 -42.75 10.64
CA ASN A 174 -23.86 -41.36 10.37
C ASN A 174 -23.05 -40.35 11.19
N LEU A 175 -22.92 -40.58 12.50
CA LEU A 175 -22.13 -39.74 13.40
C LEU A 175 -20.65 -39.68 12.98
N THR A 176 -20.08 -40.80 12.54
CA THR A 176 -18.69 -40.85 12.06
C THR A 176 -18.51 -40.06 10.78
N VAL A 177 -19.47 -40.16 9.85
CA VAL A 177 -19.49 -39.38 8.60
C VAL A 177 -19.63 -37.90 8.89
N GLU A 178 -20.57 -37.52 9.76
CA GLU A 178 -20.78 -36.13 10.19
C GLU A 178 -19.50 -35.55 10.82
N ARG A 179 -18.86 -36.27 11.75
CA ARG A 179 -17.60 -35.82 12.37
C ARG A 179 -16.49 -35.62 11.34
N ARG A 180 -16.39 -36.50 10.34
CA ARG A 180 -15.40 -36.35 9.25
C ARG A 180 -15.70 -35.12 8.40
N ALA A 181 -16.97 -34.85 8.11
CA ALA A 181 -17.39 -33.67 7.36
C ALA A 181 -17.05 -32.38 8.12
N LEU A 182 -17.38 -32.31 9.41
CA LEU A 182 -17.05 -31.17 10.29
C LEU A 182 -15.53 -30.95 10.38
N ASN A 183 -14.74 -32.02 10.50
CA ASN A 183 -13.28 -31.90 10.50
C ASN A 183 -12.74 -31.34 9.17
N SER A 184 -13.26 -31.83 8.04
CA SER A 184 -12.90 -31.32 6.71
C SER A 184 -13.30 -29.84 6.53
N GLU A 185 -14.46 -29.45 7.04
CA GLU A 185 -14.89 -28.05 7.04
C GLU A 185 -13.98 -27.17 7.90
N ASN A 186 -13.58 -27.62 9.09
CA ASN A 186 -12.66 -26.88 9.95
C ASN A 186 -11.28 -26.67 9.31
N GLU A 187 -10.75 -27.64 8.57
CA GLU A 187 -9.48 -27.46 7.83
C GLU A 187 -9.62 -26.41 6.72
N LYS A 188 -10.75 -26.38 6.03
CA LYS A 188 -11.04 -25.33 5.03
C LYS A 188 -11.16 -23.96 5.69
N LEU A 189 -11.90 -23.87 6.80
CA LEU A 189 -12.06 -22.64 7.57
C LEU A 189 -10.71 -22.13 8.11
N LYS A 190 -9.85 -23.03 8.60
CA LYS A 190 -8.49 -22.68 9.03
C LYS A 190 -7.66 -22.09 7.89
N THR A 191 -7.75 -22.68 6.69
CA THR A 191 -7.09 -22.13 5.50
C THR A 191 -7.63 -20.74 5.15
N SER A 192 -8.96 -20.55 5.21
CA SER A 192 -9.59 -19.25 5.00
C SER A 192 -9.21 -18.21 6.07
N TYR A 193 -9.05 -18.64 7.33
CA TYR A 193 -8.61 -17.79 8.42
C TYR A 193 -7.19 -17.26 8.16
N HIS A 194 -6.24 -18.14 7.85
CA HIS A 194 -4.87 -17.74 7.51
C HIS A 194 -4.81 -16.83 6.27
N ALA A 195 -5.67 -17.04 5.29
CA ALA A 195 -5.77 -16.13 4.15
C ALA A 195 -6.25 -14.73 4.58
N SER A 196 -7.19 -14.65 5.52
CA SER A 196 -7.67 -13.39 6.11
C SER A 196 -6.58 -12.69 6.92
N GLU A 197 -5.82 -13.43 7.75
CA GLU A 197 -4.67 -12.88 8.50
C GLU A 197 -3.65 -12.25 7.54
N LYS A 198 -3.31 -12.96 6.46
CA LYS A 198 -2.39 -12.44 5.44
C LYS A 198 -2.91 -11.19 4.74
N GLN A 199 -4.22 -11.07 4.53
CA GLN A 199 -4.83 -9.86 3.96
C GLN A 199 -4.73 -8.67 4.92
N ILE A 200 -4.90 -8.90 6.23
CA ILE A 200 -4.71 -7.88 7.27
C ILE A 200 -3.25 -7.40 7.29
N GLU A 201 -2.28 -8.33 7.32
CA GLU A 201 -0.86 -7.99 7.28
C GLU A 201 -0.48 -7.17 6.03
N GLN A 202 -0.98 -7.57 4.87
CA GLN A 202 -0.75 -6.84 3.61
C GLN A 202 -1.35 -5.44 3.65
N ARG A 203 -2.56 -5.31 4.21
CA ARG A 203 -3.26 -4.05 4.35
C ARG A 203 -2.52 -3.10 5.29
N ASP A 204 -2.06 -3.59 6.44
CA ASP A 204 -1.30 -2.80 7.40
C ASP A 204 0.03 -2.31 6.82
N ALA A 205 0.75 -3.18 6.11
CA ALA A 205 1.97 -2.81 5.39
C ALA A 205 1.70 -1.74 4.30
N MET A 206 0.59 -1.88 3.55
CA MET A 206 0.18 -0.87 2.56
C MET A 206 -0.21 0.46 3.21
N GLN A 207 -0.87 0.44 4.38
CA GLN A 207 -1.25 1.63 5.10
C GLN A 207 -0.02 2.37 5.67
N GLN A 208 0.95 1.63 6.21
CA GLN A 208 2.20 2.21 6.67
C GLN A 208 2.95 2.88 5.51
N ASN A 209 3.10 2.17 4.38
CA ASN A 209 3.72 2.73 3.18
C ASN A 209 2.97 3.96 2.65
N LEU A 210 1.63 3.97 2.71
CA LEU A 210 0.83 5.13 2.35
C LEU A 210 1.12 6.33 3.27
N GLN A 211 1.23 6.10 4.58
CA GLN A 211 1.54 7.15 5.56
C GLN A 211 2.93 7.75 5.32
N GLU A 212 3.94 6.89 5.14
CA GLU A 212 5.32 7.31 4.83
C GLU A 212 5.39 8.11 3.53
N LEU A 213 4.82 7.59 2.43
CA LEU A 213 4.83 8.29 1.15
C LEU A 213 4.03 9.60 1.18
N SER A 214 2.88 9.64 1.84
CA SER A 214 2.07 10.87 1.93
C SER A 214 2.75 11.93 2.80
N GLY A 215 3.39 11.52 3.90
CA GLY A 215 4.16 12.41 4.78
C GLY A 215 5.38 12.98 4.05
N GLY A 216 6.18 12.12 3.44
CA GLY A 216 7.32 12.52 2.62
C GLY A 216 6.89 13.42 1.45
N GLN A 217 5.77 13.12 0.79
CA GLN A 217 5.27 13.94 -0.32
C GLN A 217 4.98 15.38 0.13
N LEU A 218 4.34 15.54 1.28
CA LEU A 218 4.02 16.86 1.82
C LEU A 218 5.29 17.66 2.09
N ILE A 219 6.29 17.03 2.74
CA ILE A 219 7.59 17.65 3.02
C ILE A 219 8.28 18.03 1.72
N LEU A 220 8.34 17.11 0.76
CA LEU A 220 8.99 17.31 -0.54
C LEU A 220 8.31 18.43 -1.33
N GLN A 221 6.98 18.50 -1.31
CA GLN A 221 6.22 19.55 -1.98
C GLN A 221 6.47 20.92 -1.36
N GLN A 222 6.45 21.02 -0.03
CA GLN A 222 6.77 22.26 0.70
C GLN A 222 8.21 22.71 0.44
N ALA A 223 9.17 21.80 0.55
CA ALA A 223 10.59 22.10 0.30
C ALA A 223 10.85 22.49 -1.16
N THR A 224 10.16 21.86 -2.13
CA THR A 224 10.27 22.23 -3.55
C THR A 224 9.74 23.63 -3.81
N GLN A 225 8.60 24.00 -3.19
CA GLN A 225 8.02 25.35 -3.31
C GLN A 225 8.94 26.40 -2.69
N GLN A 226 9.45 26.15 -1.48
CA GLN A 226 10.42 27.02 -0.81
C GLN A 226 11.69 27.19 -1.64
N LEU A 227 12.24 26.10 -2.16
CA LEU A 227 13.43 26.16 -3.02
C LEU A 227 13.19 27.02 -4.24
N GLU A 228 12.07 26.81 -4.96
CA GLU A 228 11.75 27.58 -6.13
C GLU A 228 11.56 29.08 -5.82
N GLU A 229 10.77 29.40 -4.81
CA GLU A 229 10.47 30.79 -4.44
C GLU A 229 11.74 31.53 -4.02
N HIS A 230 12.51 30.95 -3.09
CA HIS A 230 13.71 31.60 -2.56
C HIS A 230 14.86 31.62 -3.56
N PHE A 231 14.98 30.61 -4.42
CA PHE A 231 15.97 30.61 -5.50
C PHE A 231 15.67 31.67 -6.55
N ASN A 232 14.42 31.79 -6.99
CA ASN A 232 14.00 32.84 -7.93
C ASN A 232 14.18 34.25 -7.36
N ASN A 233 14.09 34.41 -6.04
CA ASN A 233 14.35 35.67 -5.35
C ASN A 233 15.86 35.98 -5.20
N LEU A 234 16.73 34.95 -5.23
CA LEU A 234 18.19 35.07 -5.09
C LEU A 234 18.91 35.20 -6.43
N VAL A 235 18.36 34.63 -7.51
CA VAL A 235 18.83 34.89 -8.87
C VAL A 235 18.47 36.34 -9.17
N PRO A 236 19.45 37.25 -9.33
CA PRO A 236 19.11 38.60 -9.74
C PRO A 236 18.33 38.50 -11.05
N LYS A 237 17.34 39.37 -11.26
CA LYS A 237 16.78 39.66 -12.58
C LYS A 237 17.90 40.21 -13.47
N ALA A 238 18.86 39.37 -13.84
CA ALA A 238 20.05 39.71 -14.60
C ALA A 238 19.68 40.19 -15.99
N ASP A 239 18.46 39.87 -16.44
CA ASP A 239 17.90 40.34 -17.70
C ASP A 239 17.29 41.75 -17.62
N ALA A 240 16.83 42.20 -16.44
CA ALA A 240 16.26 43.54 -16.30
C ALA A 240 17.36 44.63 -16.23
N ALA A 241 18.43 44.39 -15.49
CA ALA A 241 19.54 45.35 -15.37
C ALA A 241 20.41 45.42 -16.63
N ARG A 242 20.53 44.32 -17.40
CA ARG A 242 21.22 44.34 -18.71
C ARG A 242 20.39 45.02 -19.80
N ALA A 243 19.06 44.90 -19.75
CA ALA A 243 18.17 45.60 -20.68
C ALA A 243 18.21 47.12 -20.45
N GLU A 244 18.22 47.59 -19.19
CA GLU A 244 18.37 49.01 -18.86
C GLU A 244 19.74 49.56 -19.27
N GLN A 245 20.83 48.82 -19.02
CA GLN A 245 22.18 49.25 -19.44
C GLN A 245 22.40 49.25 -20.96
N GLN A 246 21.75 48.35 -21.71
CA GLN A 246 21.81 48.37 -23.18
C GLN A 246 20.96 49.49 -23.78
N LEU A 247 19.89 49.93 -23.10
CA LEU A 247 19.09 51.09 -23.50
C LEU A 247 19.87 52.39 -23.31
N ASP A 248 20.50 52.58 -22.14
CA ASP A 248 21.36 53.76 -21.87
C ASP A 248 22.53 53.87 -22.86
N LEU A 249 23.14 52.75 -23.25
CA LEU A 249 24.24 52.74 -24.22
C LEU A 249 23.78 53.10 -25.64
N LYS A 250 22.58 52.68 -26.04
CA LYS A 250 22.00 53.03 -27.34
C LYS A 250 21.59 54.49 -27.42
N GLU A 251 21.01 55.03 -26.35
CA GLU A 251 20.67 56.46 -26.27
C GLU A 251 21.92 57.34 -26.32
N LEU A 252 23.04 56.89 -25.75
CA LEU A 252 24.35 57.57 -25.85
C LEU A 252 24.94 57.53 -27.27
N GLU A 253 24.89 56.39 -27.95
CA GLU A 253 25.36 56.26 -29.34
C GLU A 253 24.54 57.15 -30.31
N GLU A 254 23.20 57.20 -30.16
CA GLU A 254 22.34 58.07 -30.97
C GLU A 254 22.60 59.57 -30.71
N LEU A 255 22.93 59.96 -29.47
CA LEU A 255 23.30 61.33 -29.11
C LEU A 255 24.67 61.74 -29.69
N GLU A 256 25.63 60.82 -29.73
CA GLU A 256 26.96 61.07 -30.28
C GLU A 256 26.91 61.19 -31.82
N GLU A 257 26.05 60.40 -32.48
CA GLU A 257 25.80 60.49 -33.93
C GLU A 257 25.11 61.82 -34.31
N LEU A 258 24.14 62.28 -33.51
CA LEU A 258 23.50 63.60 -33.68
C LEU A 258 24.48 64.76 -33.45
N MET A 259 25.43 64.63 -32.52
CA MET A 259 26.46 65.64 -32.30
C MET A 259 27.45 65.73 -33.46
N GLN A 260 27.82 64.59 -34.07
CA GLN A 260 28.68 64.57 -35.26
C GLN A 260 27.98 65.17 -36.48
N GLU A 261 26.68 64.95 -36.67
CA GLU A 261 25.91 65.60 -37.74
C GLU A 261 25.82 67.12 -37.53
N LEU A 262 25.69 67.60 -36.29
CA LEU A 262 25.67 69.02 -35.98
C LEU A 262 27.03 69.71 -36.16
N GLU A 263 28.14 69.05 -35.82
CA GLU A 263 29.49 69.56 -36.10
C GLU A 263 29.77 69.64 -37.61
N GLY A 264 29.28 68.68 -38.40
CA GLY A 264 29.38 68.70 -39.86
C GLY A 264 28.60 69.84 -40.53
N LEU A 265 27.52 70.31 -39.90
CA LEU A 265 26.71 71.45 -40.37
C LEU A 265 27.35 72.82 -40.08
N ASP A 266 28.16 72.93 -39.02
CA ASP A 266 28.85 74.19 -38.68
C ASP A 266 30.05 74.45 -39.62
N ASP A 267 30.70 73.38 -40.10
CA ASP A 267 31.77 73.46 -41.12
C ASP A 267 31.23 73.84 -42.52
N GLU A 268 29.98 73.47 -42.87
CA GLU A 268 29.32 73.93 -44.11
C GLU A 268 28.85 75.39 -44.03
N LEU A 269 28.52 75.90 -42.85
CA LEU A 269 28.13 77.31 -42.66
C LEU A 269 29.32 78.27 -42.70
N GLN A 270 30.53 77.85 -42.28
CA GLN A 270 31.74 78.68 -42.41
C GLN A 270 32.23 78.84 -43.86
N PHE A 271 31.92 77.90 -44.76
CA PHE A 271 32.31 78.00 -46.17
C PHE A 271 31.41 78.91 -47.03
N SER A 272 30.30 79.44 -46.47
CA SER A 272 29.35 80.27 -47.23
C SER A 272 29.47 81.79 -46.97
N MET A 273 30.39 82.23 -46.10
CA MET A 273 30.64 83.66 -45.84
C MET A 273 31.89 84.23 -46.52
N GLU A 274 32.60 83.46 -47.36
CA GLU A 274 33.64 83.98 -48.25
C GLU A 274 33.26 83.77 -49.72
N LEU A 275 32.30 84.55 -50.22
CA LEU A 275 32.10 84.83 -51.66
C LEU A 275 31.38 86.16 -51.87
#